data_AF-A0A2H3AM84-F1
#
_entry.id   AF-A0A2H3AM84-F1
#
_cell.length_a   1.000
_cell.length_b   1.000
_cell.length_c   1.000
_cell.angle_alpha   90.00
_cell.angle_beta   90.00
_cell.angle_gamma   90.00
#
_symmetry.space_group_name_H-M   'P 1'
#
loop_
_entity.id
_entity.type
_entity.pdbx_description
1 polymer ?
#
loop_
_entity_poly.entity_id
_entity_poly.type
_entity_poly.pdbx_seq_one_letter_code
_entity_poly.pdbx_strand_id
1 'polypeptide(L)'
;MAPIDRSNNAEAALQDEPDDDSDKGGSSDYSVGDLSDDVFYSVDKLRKIVRAIRSSPQHKQAWLREVRMALESRNDGVDAVEQVLMLILDVATRCALDFQDIIDSYVSRIHELWDFELSDADWQAIELVTGWLKMFHSATTQMSTTKISMLSTTHAIF
;
A
#
# COMPACT_ATOMS: atom_id res chain seq x y z
N MET A 1 56.14 0.36 -39.99
CA MET A 1 55.82 0.98 -41.29
C MET A 1 55.83 -0.11 -42.37
N ALA A 2 54.68 -0.77 -42.56
CA ALA A 2 54.11 -1.25 -43.82
C ALA A 2 52.76 -1.95 -43.48
N PRO A 3 51.69 -1.75 -44.27
CA PRO A 3 50.31 -2.09 -43.92
C PRO A 3 49.81 -3.34 -44.65
N ILE A 4 48.78 -4.02 -44.13
CA ILE A 4 47.95 -4.95 -44.91
C ILE A 4 46.48 -4.67 -44.59
N ASP A 5 45.84 -4.07 -45.59
CA ASP A 5 44.40 -3.95 -45.79
C ASP A 5 43.86 -5.28 -46.34
N ARG A 6 42.64 -5.66 -45.93
CA ARG A 6 41.71 -6.50 -46.72
C ARG A 6 40.35 -6.57 -46.03
N SER A 7 39.51 -5.65 -46.46
CA SER A 7 38.05 -5.76 -46.53
C SER A 7 37.57 -7.10 -47.09
N ASN A 8 36.44 -7.63 -46.59
CA ASN A 8 35.41 -8.43 -47.29
C ASN A 8 34.39 -8.93 -46.24
N ASN A 9 33.19 -8.37 -46.13
CA ASN A 9 31.96 -8.55 -46.93
C ASN A 9 30.97 -9.46 -46.20
N ALA A 10 29.72 -9.01 -46.21
CA ALA A 10 28.53 -9.54 -45.56
C ALA A 10 28.24 -11.01 -45.91
N GLU A 11 27.52 -11.72 -45.03
CA GLU A 11 26.22 -12.35 -45.38
C GLU A 11 25.51 -12.89 -44.12
N ALA A 12 24.19 -12.75 -44.12
CA ALA A 12 23.29 -13.20 -43.07
C ALA A 12 22.99 -14.70 -43.18
N ALA A 13 22.82 -15.37 -42.04
CA ALA A 13 21.99 -16.56 -41.95
C ALA A 13 21.38 -16.66 -40.56
N LEU A 14 20.09 -16.34 -40.49
CA LEU A 14 19.16 -16.81 -39.46
C LEU A 14 19.13 -18.34 -39.46
N GLN A 15 19.31 -18.95 -38.30
CA GLN A 15 18.71 -20.23 -37.97
C GLN A 15 18.12 -20.14 -36.57
N ASP A 16 16.80 -19.92 -36.54
CA ASP A 16 15.92 -20.41 -35.49
C ASP A 16 16.10 -21.93 -35.37
N GLU A 17 16.27 -22.45 -34.16
CA GLU A 17 15.61 -23.69 -33.74
C GLU A 17 15.33 -23.61 -32.22
N PRO A 18 14.15 -24.07 -31.74
CA PRO A 18 13.60 -23.76 -30.42
C PRO A 18 13.64 -24.97 -29.45
N ASP A 19 13.08 -24.72 -28.26
CA ASP A 19 12.58 -25.67 -27.25
C ASP A 19 13.61 -26.34 -26.33
N ASP A 20 13.89 -25.67 -25.20
CA ASP A 20 14.12 -26.36 -23.93
C ASP A 20 13.13 -25.82 -22.89
N ASP A 21 12.00 -26.52 -22.79
CA ASP A 21 11.02 -26.45 -21.71
C ASP A 21 11.68 -26.83 -20.38
N SER A 22 12.48 -25.91 -19.84
CA SER A 22 12.81 -25.93 -18.42
C SER A 22 11.70 -25.22 -17.66
N ASP A 23 10.59 -25.97 -17.48
CA ASP A 23 9.60 -25.76 -16.43
C ASP A 23 10.30 -25.85 -15.06
N LYS A 24 11.02 -24.78 -14.71
CA LYS A 24 11.40 -24.51 -13.34
C LYS A 24 10.13 -24.04 -12.65
N GLY A 25 9.40 -25.02 -12.15
CA GLY A 25 8.57 -24.90 -10.96
C GLY A 25 9.42 -24.28 -9.86
N GLY A 26 9.48 -22.95 -9.87
CA GLY A 26 9.96 -22.14 -8.77
C GLY A 26 8.99 -22.41 -7.64
N SER A 27 9.32 -23.40 -6.83
CA SER A 27 8.92 -23.47 -5.44
C SER A 27 9.43 -22.18 -4.82
N SER A 28 8.64 -21.12 -4.99
CA SER A 28 8.83 -19.85 -4.32
C SER A 28 8.65 -20.16 -2.86
N ASP A 29 9.76 -20.50 -2.22
CA ASP A 29 9.89 -20.48 -0.78
C ASP A 29 9.87 -19.00 -0.41
N TYR A 30 8.67 -18.39 -0.49
CA TYR A 30 8.40 -17.04 -0.06
C TYR A 30 8.61 -17.03 1.44
N SER A 31 9.86 -16.76 1.82
CA SER A 31 10.27 -16.63 3.20
C SER A 31 9.36 -15.59 3.84
N VAL A 32 8.68 -15.97 4.92
CA VAL A 32 7.71 -15.12 5.64
C VAL A 32 8.29 -13.76 6.04
N GLY A 33 9.62 -13.64 6.12
CA GLY A 33 10.32 -12.37 6.31
C GLY A 33 10.15 -11.38 5.14
N ASP A 34 10.18 -11.84 3.90
CA ASP A 34 10.08 -11.01 2.68
C ASP A 34 8.69 -10.36 2.56
N LEU A 35 7.64 -11.14 2.84
CA LEU A 35 6.26 -10.65 2.88
C LEU A 35 6.01 -9.63 4.00
N SER A 36 6.72 -9.76 5.13
CA SER A 36 6.59 -8.83 6.25
C SER A 36 7.21 -7.47 5.91
N ASP A 37 8.38 -7.48 5.26
CA ASP A 37 9.08 -6.26 4.89
C ASP A 37 8.29 -5.47 3.82
N ASP A 38 7.71 -6.17 2.86
CA ASP A 38 6.81 -5.57 1.85
C ASP A 38 5.59 -4.91 2.49
N VAL A 39 4.93 -5.59 3.43
CA VAL A 39 3.74 -5.05 4.12
C VAL A 39 4.07 -3.78 4.90
N PHE A 40 5.20 -3.76 5.63
CA PHE A 40 5.61 -2.56 6.36
C PHE A 40 6.00 -1.42 5.43
N TYR A 41 6.63 -1.74 4.31
CA TYR A 41 7.01 -0.77 3.29
C TYR A 41 5.78 -0.08 2.66
N SER A 42 4.75 -0.83 2.28
CA SER A 42 3.48 -0.29 1.75
C SER A 42 2.78 0.62 2.76
N VAL A 43 2.73 0.22 4.03
CA VAL A 43 2.16 1.05 5.11
C VAL A 43 2.97 2.34 5.32
N ASP A 44 4.30 2.27 5.21
CA ASP A 44 5.15 3.45 5.35
C ASP A 44 5.04 4.41 4.16
N LYS A 45 4.86 3.92 2.93
CA LYS A 45 4.51 4.76 1.77
C LYS A 45 3.22 5.54 2.04
N LEU A 46 2.16 4.85 2.46
CA LEU A 46 0.88 5.50 2.79
C LEU A 46 1.05 6.56 3.89
N ARG A 47 1.81 6.25 4.95
CA ARG A 47 2.11 7.24 6.01
C ARG A 47 2.86 8.46 5.49
N LYS A 48 3.80 8.29 4.55
CA LYS A 48 4.54 9.41 3.95
C LYS A 48 3.63 10.29 3.11
N ILE A 49 2.74 9.71 2.30
CA ILE A 49 1.71 10.45 1.56
C ILE A 49 0.84 11.26 2.53
N VAL A 50 0.30 10.62 3.57
CA VAL A 50 -0.54 11.29 4.58
C VAL A 50 0.23 12.40 5.30
N ARG A 51 1.50 12.17 5.65
CA ARG A 51 2.35 13.20 6.25
C ARG A 51 2.57 14.39 5.32
N ALA A 52 2.78 14.15 4.02
CA ALA A 52 2.94 15.22 3.05
C ALA A 52 1.64 16.02 2.82
N ILE A 53 0.48 15.35 2.79
CA ILE A 53 -0.82 16.02 2.75
C ILE A 53 -0.99 16.94 3.97
N ARG A 54 -0.53 16.50 5.15
CA ARG A 54 -0.65 17.22 6.43
C ARG A 54 0.40 18.29 6.65
N SER A 55 1.57 18.20 6.03
CA SER A 55 2.71 19.07 6.32
C SER A 55 2.47 20.51 5.87
N SER A 56 1.60 20.73 4.88
CA SER A 56 1.35 22.03 4.26
C SER A 56 -0.14 22.36 4.22
N PRO A 57 -0.53 23.61 4.57
CA PRO A 57 -1.89 24.09 4.37
C PRO A 57 -2.33 24.03 2.89
N GLN A 58 -1.39 24.23 1.95
CA GLN A 58 -1.68 24.15 0.52
C GLN A 58 -2.03 22.72 0.10
N HIS A 59 -1.21 21.72 0.50
CA HIS A 59 -1.48 20.31 0.22
C HIS A 59 -2.81 19.86 0.81
N LYS A 60 -3.11 20.28 2.05
CA LYS A 60 -4.39 20.01 2.70
C LYS A 60 -5.58 20.59 1.92
N GLN A 61 -5.49 21.83 1.45
CA GLN A 61 -6.57 22.46 0.66
C GLN A 61 -6.74 21.82 -0.71
N ALA A 62 -5.64 21.43 -1.36
CA ALA A 62 -5.67 20.69 -2.63
C ALA A 62 -6.33 19.32 -2.44
N TRP A 63 -5.94 18.58 -1.40
CA TRP A 63 -6.54 17.30 -1.04
C TRP A 63 -8.04 17.42 -0.77
N LEU A 64 -8.46 18.39 0.06
CA LEU A 64 -9.88 18.62 0.37
C LEU A 64 -10.70 18.95 -0.88
N ARG A 65 -10.11 19.63 -1.87
CA ARG A 65 -10.78 19.91 -3.15
C ARG A 65 -11.00 18.63 -3.94
N GLU A 66 -9.96 17.81 -4.13
CA GLU A 66 -10.08 16.54 -4.86
C GLU A 66 -11.12 15.63 -4.21
N VAL A 67 -11.06 15.51 -2.89
CA VAL A 67 -12.00 14.67 -2.17
C VAL A 67 -13.43 15.18 -2.30
N ARG A 68 -13.65 16.50 -2.21
CA ARG A 68 -14.97 17.08 -2.41
C ARG A 68 -15.50 16.78 -3.82
N MET A 69 -14.66 16.94 -4.84
CA MET A 69 -15.06 16.66 -6.23
C MET A 69 -15.44 15.17 -6.43
N ALA A 70 -14.66 14.25 -5.85
CA ALA A 70 -14.94 12.83 -5.92
C ALA A 70 -16.19 12.41 -5.13
N LEU A 71 -16.43 13.03 -3.97
CA LEU A 71 -17.63 12.77 -3.15
C LEU A 71 -18.91 13.33 -3.77
N GLU A 72 -18.85 14.52 -4.36
CA GLU A 72 -19.94 15.07 -5.16
C GLU A 72 -20.30 14.15 -6.33
N SER A 73 -19.30 13.49 -6.94
CA SER A 73 -19.53 12.46 -7.96
C SER A 73 -20.15 11.16 -7.40
N ARG A 74 -19.97 10.85 -6.11
CA ARG A 74 -20.51 9.65 -5.45
C ARG A 74 -21.89 9.86 -4.81
N ASN A 75 -22.45 11.08 -4.81
CA ASN A 75 -23.70 11.44 -4.12
C ASN A 75 -23.70 11.24 -2.59
N ASP A 76 -22.53 11.06 -1.96
CA ASP A 76 -22.39 10.94 -0.50
C ASP A 76 -22.26 12.34 0.11
N GLY A 77 -23.39 12.88 0.59
CA GLY A 77 -23.48 14.24 1.12
C GLY A 77 -23.04 14.37 2.58
N VAL A 78 -22.21 15.40 2.85
CA VAL A 78 -21.81 16.00 4.14
C VAL A 78 -21.09 15.07 5.13
N ASP A 79 -21.58 13.86 5.41
CA ASP A 79 -20.97 12.89 6.33
C ASP A 79 -19.57 12.45 5.86
N ALA A 80 -19.38 12.37 4.55
CA ALA A 80 -18.10 12.02 3.96
C ALA A 80 -17.05 13.13 4.12
N VAL A 81 -17.43 14.41 4.21
CA VAL A 81 -16.48 15.51 4.44
C VAL A 81 -15.91 15.46 5.86
N GLU A 82 -16.72 15.08 6.83
CA GLU A 82 -16.31 14.90 8.23
C GLU A 82 -15.41 13.66 8.40
N GLN A 83 -15.71 12.57 7.68
CA GLN A 83 -14.82 11.40 7.57
C GLN A 83 -13.47 11.73 6.90
N VAL A 84 -13.44 12.67 5.96
CA VAL A 84 -12.21 13.11 5.29
C VAL A 84 -11.36 14.00 6.17
N LEU A 85 -12.00 14.80 7.04
CA LEU A 85 -11.31 15.51 8.11
C LEU A 85 -10.73 14.53 9.14
N MET A 86 -11.40 13.41 9.41
CA MET A 86 -10.81 12.31 10.19
C MET A 86 -9.62 11.67 9.48
N LEU A 87 -9.58 11.57 8.14
CA LEU A 87 -8.42 11.05 7.40
C LEU A 87 -7.16 11.92 7.56
N ILE A 88 -7.36 13.23 7.74
CA ILE A 88 -6.30 14.19 8.05
C ILE A 88 -5.86 14.09 9.52
N LEU A 89 -6.69 13.54 10.41
CA LEU A 89 -6.43 13.47 11.86
C LEU A 89 -6.00 12.07 12.32
N ASP A 90 -6.51 11.01 11.70
CA ASP A 90 -6.41 9.63 12.15
C ASP A 90 -5.84 8.73 11.03
N VAL A 91 -4.71 8.10 11.35
CA VAL A 91 -3.97 7.17 10.48
C VAL A 91 -4.47 5.74 10.62
N ALA A 92 -5.58 5.51 11.32
CA ALA A 92 -6.15 4.17 11.40
C ALA A 92 -6.89 3.81 10.10
N THR A 93 -6.13 3.39 9.08
CA THR A 93 -6.34 2.32 8.07
C THR A 93 -7.73 2.06 7.46
N ARG A 94 -8.81 2.26 8.21
CA ARG A 94 -10.20 2.07 7.80
C ARG A 94 -10.59 2.99 6.65
N CYS A 95 -10.23 4.28 6.69
CA CYS A 95 -10.65 5.22 5.66
C CYS A 95 -9.74 5.22 4.42
N ALA A 96 -8.47 4.81 4.52
CA ALA A 96 -7.56 4.87 3.36
C ALA A 96 -8.07 4.03 2.18
N LEU A 97 -8.67 2.86 2.47
CA LEU A 97 -9.24 1.98 1.44
C LEU A 97 -10.48 2.59 0.77
N ASP A 98 -11.31 3.33 1.51
CA ASP A 98 -12.53 3.93 0.97
C ASP A 98 -12.25 5.06 -0.06
N PHE A 99 -11.02 5.59 -0.01
CA PHE A 99 -10.54 6.69 -0.84
C PHE A 99 -9.33 6.32 -1.72
N GLN A 100 -9.11 5.02 -1.97
CA GLN A 100 -8.00 4.53 -2.79
C GLN A 100 -7.88 5.27 -4.14
N ASP A 101 -9.00 5.36 -4.87
CA ASP A 101 -9.11 6.05 -6.15
C ASP A 101 -8.73 7.54 -6.08
N ILE A 102 -9.10 8.20 -4.98
CA ILE A 102 -8.76 9.61 -4.75
C ILE A 102 -7.28 9.77 -4.39
N ILE A 103 -6.72 8.86 -3.59
CA ILE A 103 -5.31 8.87 -3.21
C ILE A 103 -4.44 8.69 -4.45
N ASP A 104 -4.75 7.73 -5.31
CA ASP A 104 -4.00 7.47 -6.54
C ASP A 104 -4.10 8.66 -7.52
N SER A 105 -5.29 9.24 -7.67
CA SER A 105 -5.49 10.48 -8.45
C SER A 105 -4.71 11.68 -7.89
N TYR A 106 -4.65 11.82 -6.57
CA TYR A 106 -3.91 12.91 -5.93
C TYR A 106 -2.39 12.73 -6.05
N VAL A 107 -1.88 11.53 -5.78
CA VAL A 107 -0.45 11.20 -5.86
C VAL A 107 0.06 11.36 -7.29
N SER A 108 -0.69 10.88 -8.29
CA SER A 108 -0.30 11.04 -9.70
C SER A 108 -0.20 12.50 -10.16
N ARG A 109 -0.89 13.43 -9.49
CA ARG A 109 -0.86 14.87 -9.81
C ARG A 109 0.24 15.65 -9.10
N ILE A 110 0.81 15.11 -8.02
CA ILE A 110 1.86 15.77 -7.24
C ILE A 110 3.17 15.04 -7.46
N HIS A 111 4.04 15.64 -8.28
CA HIS A 111 5.33 15.08 -8.63
C HIS A 111 6.20 14.70 -7.42
N GLU A 112 6.10 15.44 -6.30
CA GLU A 112 6.83 15.15 -5.07
C GLU A 112 6.41 13.84 -4.37
N LEU A 113 5.27 13.27 -4.75
CA LEU A 113 4.71 12.06 -4.16
C LEU A 113 4.83 10.82 -5.07
N TRP A 114 5.34 10.97 -6.29
CA TRP A 114 5.49 9.85 -7.24
C TRP A 114 6.38 8.72 -6.69
N ASP A 115 7.41 9.05 -5.92
CA ASP A 115 8.28 8.05 -5.26
C ASP A 115 7.52 7.19 -4.22
N PHE A 116 6.32 7.63 -3.82
CA PHE A 116 5.47 6.93 -2.86
C PHE A 116 4.18 6.39 -3.48
N GLU A 117 4.10 6.35 -4.81
CA GLU A 117 2.97 5.75 -5.52
C GLU A 117 2.74 4.30 -5.03
N LEU A 118 1.47 4.03 -4.73
CA LEU A 118 1.01 2.76 -4.19
C LEU A 118 0.58 1.87 -5.35
N SER A 119 1.28 0.75 -5.51
CA SER A 119 0.90 -0.29 -6.47
C SER A 119 -0.29 -1.10 -5.97
N ASP A 120 -0.88 -1.92 -6.84
CA ASP A 120 -1.94 -2.87 -6.44
C ASP A 120 -1.47 -3.81 -5.32
N ALA A 121 -0.21 -4.24 -5.35
CA ALA A 121 0.39 -5.05 -4.29
C ALA A 121 0.48 -4.27 -2.97
N ASP A 122 0.82 -2.98 -3.02
CA ASP A 122 0.84 -2.12 -1.83
C ASP A 122 -0.57 -2.00 -1.23
N TRP A 123 -1.59 -1.83 -2.06
CA TRP A 123 -2.98 -1.75 -1.63
C TRP A 123 -3.48 -3.07 -0.99
N GLN A 124 -3.12 -4.22 -1.56
CA GLN A 124 -3.42 -5.52 -0.97
C GLN A 124 -2.74 -5.71 0.39
N ALA A 125 -1.49 -5.29 0.53
CA ALA A 125 -0.77 -5.32 1.80
C ALA A 125 -1.44 -4.44 2.86
N ILE A 126 -1.86 -3.23 2.48
CA ILE A 126 -2.59 -2.31 3.36
C ILE A 126 -3.95 -2.88 3.76
N GLU A 127 -4.67 -3.51 2.83
CA GLU A 127 -5.94 -4.18 3.10
C GLU A 127 -5.78 -5.32 4.12
N LEU A 128 -4.75 -6.15 3.96
CA LEU A 128 -4.43 -7.24 4.88
C LEU A 128 -4.22 -6.75 6.31
N VAL A 129 -3.37 -5.74 6.49
CA VAL A 129 -3.11 -5.13 7.81
C VAL A 129 -4.38 -4.51 8.39
N THR A 130 -5.17 -3.84 7.55
CA THR A 130 -6.45 -3.25 7.96
C THR A 130 -7.44 -4.32 8.44
N GLY A 131 -7.48 -5.46 7.76
CA GLY A 131 -8.27 -6.63 8.16
C GLY A 131 -7.85 -7.16 9.53
N TRP A 132 -6.55 -7.34 9.76
CA TRP A 132 -6.02 -7.77 11.05
C TRP A 132 -6.35 -6.79 12.17
N LEU A 133 -6.20 -5.49 11.93
CA LEU A 133 -6.54 -4.45 12.92
C LEU A 133 -8.04 -4.44 13.24
N LYS A 134 -8.92 -4.62 12.23
CA LYS A 134 -10.36 -4.73 12.43
C LYS A 134 -10.71 -5.94 13.30
N MET A 135 -10.10 -7.10 13.03
CA MET A 135 -10.31 -8.31 13.83
C MET A 135 -9.82 -8.14 15.28
N PHE A 136 -8.61 -7.60 15.46
CA PHE A 136 -8.03 -7.35 16.78
C PHE A 136 -8.88 -6.35 17.59
N HIS A 137 -9.34 -5.27 16.95
CA HIS A 137 -10.23 -4.30 17.57
C HIS A 137 -11.56 -4.95 17.99
N SER A 138 -12.15 -5.78 17.12
CA SER A 138 -13.39 -6.51 17.42
C SER A 138 -13.21 -7.45 18.62
N ALA A 139 -12.13 -8.24 18.64
CA ALA A 139 -11.79 -9.12 19.75
C ALA A 139 -11.57 -8.35 21.06
N THR A 140 -10.81 -7.25 21.02
CA THR A 140 -10.56 -6.41 22.20
C THR A 140 -11.84 -5.76 22.72
N THR A 141 -12.73 -5.32 21.83
CA THR A 141 -14.04 -4.77 22.20
C THR A 141 -14.92 -5.85 22.85
N GLN A 142 -14.87 -7.08 22.35
CA GLN A 142 -15.58 -8.20 22.97
C GLN A 142 -15.01 -8.56 24.35
N MET A 143 -13.68 -8.50 24.51
CA MET A 143 -13.01 -8.72 25.79
C MET A 143 -13.28 -7.58 26.79
N SER A 144 -13.37 -6.33 26.35
CA SER A 144 -13.64 -5.19 27.23
C SER A 144 -15.11 -5.13 27.69
N THR A 145 -16.02 -5.70 26.88
CA THR A 145 -17.46 -5.77 27.20
C THR A 145 -17.83 -7.01 28.01
N THR A 146 -16.97 -8.02 28.07
CA THR A 146 -17.18 -9.19 28.93
C THR A 146 -16.89 -8.80 30.39
N LYS A 147 -17.96 -8.56 31.16
CA LYS A 147 -17.98 -8.32 32.63
C LYS A 147 -17.53 -9.55 33.47
N ILE A 148 -16.66 -10.39 32.95
CA ILE A 148 -16.11 -11.52 33.70
C ILE A 148 -14.80 -11.01 34.31
N SER A 149 -14.80 -10.81 35.63
CA SER A 149 -13.58 -10.52 36.38
C SER A 149 -12.53 -11.60 36.05
N MET A 150 -11.52 -11.26 35.25
CA MET A 150 -10.37 -12.14 34.97
C MET A 150 -9.38 -12.19 36.15
N LEU A 151 -9.79 -11.78 37.35
CA LEU A 151 -9.01 -11.99 38.56
C LEU A 151 -9.00 -13.49 38.86
N SER A 152 -8.00 -14.18 38.31
CA SER A 152 -7.52 -15.46 38.80
C SER A 152 -7.33 -15.32 40.31
N THR A 153 -8.14 -16.04 41.09
CA THR A 153 -7.99 -16.15 42.54
C THR A 153 -6.64 -16.79 42.82
N THR A 154 -5.64 -15.96 43.07
CA THR A 154 -4.33 -16.43 43.55
C THR A 154 -4.54 -16.87 44.99
N HIS A 155 -4.71 -18.18 45.21
CA HIS A 155 -4.69 -18.74 46.56
C HIS A 155 -3.26 -18.62 47.09
N ALA A 156 -3.02 -17.63 47.96
CA ALA A 156 -1.81 -17.59 48.76
C ALA A 156 -1.82 -18.79 49.71
N ILE A 157 -0.91 -19.74 49.46
CA ILE A 157 -0.63 -20.83 50.40
C ILE A 157 0.34 -20.24 51.43
N PHE A 158 -0.13 -20.13 52.68
CA PHE A 158 0.69 -19.80 53.85
C PHE A 158 1.00 -21.07 54.64
#